data_AF-A0A349PUC5-F1
#
_entry.id   AF-A0A349PUC5-F1
#
_cell.length_a   1.000
_cell.length_b   1.000
_cell.length_c   1.000
_cell.angle_alpha   90.00
_cell.angle_beta   90.00
_cell.angle_gamma   90.00
#
_symmetry.space_group_name_H-M   'P 1'
#
loop_
_entity.id
_entity.type
_entity.pdbx_description
1 polymer ?
#
loop_
_entity_poly.entity_id
_entity_poly.type
_entity_poly.pdbx_seq_one_letter_code
_entity_poly.pdbx_strand_id
1 'polypeptide(L)'
;MKSKRFLCLLLVLLMAFSLTPSETRAETTVYFTAVNDQLLPDLSDETMPFWSGGRLYVPSTVITGTDLGLFYSRSRDKSTAVVYRQGSALTFN
;
A
#
# COMPACT_ATOMS: atom_id res chain seq x y z
N MET A 1 -30.63 46.24 2.20
CA MET A 1 -31.07 44.88 2.64
C MET A 1 -30.53 43.72 1.80
N LYS A 2 -30.14 43.93 0.52
CA LYS A 2 -29.61 42.85 -0.36
C LYS A 2 -28.21 42.34 0.03
N SER A 3 -27.29 43.23 0.44
CA SER A 3 -25.91 42.85 0.82
C SER A 3 -25.84 41.95 2.06
N LYS A 4 -26.65 42.20 3.10
CA LYS A 4 -26.71 41.34 4.29
C LYS A 4 -27.19 39.92 3.96
N ARG A 5 -28.16 39.79 3.03
CA ARG A 5 -28.65 38.48 2.55
C ARG A 5 -27.57 37.75 1.75
N PHE A 6 -26.80 38.47 0.94
CA PHE A 6 -25.69 37.91 0.18
C PHE A 6 -24.58 37.39 1.11
N LEU A 7 -24.25 38.14 2.16
CA LEU A 7 -23.27 37.73 3.16
C LEU A 7 -23.72 36.48 3.92
N CYS A 8 -25.00 36.39 4.29
CA CYS A 8 -25.55 35.19 4.92
C CYS A 8 -25.47 33.97 3.99
N LEU A 9 -25.83 34.12 2.71
CA LEU A 9 -25.75 33.04 1.73
C LEU A 9 -24.31 32.57 1.51
N LEU A 10 -23.35 33.50 1.45
CA LEU A 10 -21.93 33.18 1.35
C LEU A 10 -21.43 32.38 2.56
N LEU A 11 -21.81 32.79 3.77
CA LEU A 11 -21.43 32.08 5.00
C LEU A 11 -22.01 30.66 5.05
N VAL A 12 -23.26 30.48 4.64
CA VAL A 12 -23.90 29.16 4.56
C VAL A 12 -23.18 28.27 3.56
N LEU A 13 -22.79 28.81 2.39
CA LEU A 13 -22.05 28.07 1.39
C LEU A 13 -20.67 27.63 1.90
N LEU A 14 -19.95 28.52 2.59
CA LEU A 14 -18.65 28.22 3.20
C LEU A 14 -18.75 27.15 4.29
N MET A 15 -19.78 27.21 5.12
CA MET A 15 -20.05 26.18 6.12
C MET A 15 -20.35 24.83 5.47
N ALA A 16 -21.20 24.81 4.44
CA ALA A 16 -21.52 23.58 3.70
C ALA A 16 -20.28 22.96 3.04
N PHE A 17 -19.37 23.78 2.52
CA PHE A 17 -18.10 23.30 1.96
C PHE A 17 -17.12 22.79 3.03
N SER A 18 -17.14 23.36 4.24
CA SER A 18 -16.32 22.87 5.35
C SER A 18 -16.81 21.53 5.92
N LEU A 19 -18.07 21.19 5.64
CA LEU A 19 -18.71 19.93 6.04
C LEU A 19 -18.52 18.83 4.99
N THR A 20 -17.95 19.12 3.80
CA THR A 20 -17.63 18.05 2.86
C THR A 20 -16.48 17.24 3.45
N PRO A 21 -16.68 15.94 3.73
CA PRO A 21 -15.59 15.11 4.23
C PRO A 21 -14.44 15.16 3.22
N SER A 22 -13.22 15.43 3.70
CA SER A 22 -12.02 15.28 2.88
C SER A 22 -12.03 13.89 2.26
N GLU A 23 -11.62 13.76 0.99
CA GLU A 23 -11.55 12.46 0.33
C GLU A 23 -10.84 11.46 1.23
N THR A 24 -11.61 10.59 1.87
CA THR A 24 -11.10 9.45 2.62
C THR A 24 -10.82 8.41 1.56
N ARG A 25 -9.65 8.54 0.95
CA ARG A 25 -9.06 7.42 0.23
C ARG A 25 -8.84 6.33 1.28
N ALA A 26 -9.28 5.11 0.96
CA ALA A 26 -8.89 3.95 1.75
C ALA A 26 -7.36 3.87 1.66
N GLU A 27 -6.70 4.45 2.65
CA GLU A 27 -5.26 4.33 2.81
C GLU A 27 -4.97 2.88 3.19
N THR A 28 -4.07 2.31 2.40
CA THR A 28 -3.40 1.02 2.48
C THR A 28 -3.70 0.22 3.75
N THR A 29 -4.27 -0.97 3.58
CA THR A 29 -4.47 -1.98 4.63
C THR A 29 -3.32 -1.93 5.65
N VAL A 30 -3.60 -1.44 6.86
CA VAL A 30 -2.57 -1.23 7.87
C VAL A 30 -2.25 -2.55 8.54
N TYR A 31 -1.03 -3.05 8.34
CA TYR A 31 -0.53 -4.24 9.00
C TYR A 31 0.29 -3.83 10.23
N PHE A 32 -0.16 -4.27 11.40
CA PHE A 32 0.59 -4.12 12.64
C PHE A 32 1.35 -5.40 12.92
N THR A 33 2.65 -5.29 13.19
CA THR A 33 3.46 -6.40 13.68
C THR A 33 3.93 -6.16 15.09
N ALA A 34 3.78 -7.19 15.92
CA ALA A 34 4.25 -7.23 17.28
C ALA A 34 5.10 -8.48 17.50
N VAL A 35 6.10 -8.37 18.36
CA VAL A 35 6.83 -9.50 18.91
C VAL A 35 6.56 -9.51 20.41
N ASN A 36 5.91 -10.58 20.88
CA ASN A 36 5.30 -10.63 22.22
C ASN A 36 4.29 -9.47 22.38
N ASP A 37 4.43 -8.68 23.44
CA ASP A 37 3.55 -7.56 23.76
C ASP A 37 4.06 -6.21 23.22
N GLN A 38 5.12 -6.21 22.39
CA GLN A 38 5.73 -5.00 21.85
C GLN A 38 5.43 -4.85 20.36
N LEU A 39 4.70 -3.77 20.03
CA LEU A 39 4.53 -3.31 18.66
C LEU A 39 5.87 -2.85 18.09
N LEU A 40 6.19 -3.29 16.88
CA LEU A 40 7.40 -2.93 16.14
C LEU A 40 6.99 -1.96 15.01
N PRO A 41 7.01 -0.63 15.26
CA PRO A 41 6.57 0.37 14.28
C PRO A 41 7.49 0.48 13.07
N ASP A 42 8.74 0.04 13.21
CA ASP A 42 9.73 0.05 12.13
C ASP A 42 9.56 -1.12 11.15
N LEU A 43 8.67 -2.06 11.46
CA LEU A 43 8.45 -3.27 10.68
C LEU A 43 7.21 -3.05 9.80
N SER A 44 7.44 -2.54 8.59
CA SER A 44 6.40 -2.21 7.61
C SER A 44 6.17 -3.34 6.60
N ASP A 45 4.98 -3.39 6.01
CA ASP A 45 4.60 -4.33 4.94
C ASP A 45 5.47 -4.22 3.68
N GLU A 46 6.13 -3.08 3.48
CA GLU A 46 7.12 -2.91 2.40
C GLU A 46 8.40 -3.75 2.60
N THR A 47 8.73 -4.11 3.84
CA THR A 47 10.08 -4.61 4.18
C THR A 47 10.10 -5.98 4.87
N MET A 48 8.97 -6.49 5.39
CA MET A 48 8.93 -7.78 6.10
C MET A 48 8.13 -8.87 5.39
N PRO A 49 8.53 -10.15 5.53
CA PRO A 49 7.69 -11.28 5.15
C PRO A 49 6.46 -11.38 6.06
N PHE A 50 5.26 -11.54 5.50
CA PHE A 50 4.03 -11.69 6.29
C PHE A 50 3.08 -12.76 5.73
N TRP A 51 2.28 -13.37 6.60
CA TRP A 51 1.28 -14.36 6.21
C TRP A 51 -0.08 -13.69 5.96
N SER A 52 -0.69 -13.96 4.80
CA SER A 52 -2.05 -13.54 4.49
C SER A 52 -2.76 -14.60 3.64
N GLY A 53 -3.99 -14.96 4.02
CA GLY A 53 -4.78 -15.97 3.30
C GLY A 53 -4.07 -17.33 3.12
N GLY A 54 -3.23 -17.74 4.09
CA GLY A 54 -2.44 -18.97 4.03
C GLY A 54 -1.22 -18.93 3.10
N ARG A 55 -0.84 -17.75 2.60
CA ARG A 55 0.34 -17.53 1.75
C ARG A 55 1.33 -16.60 2.44
N LEU A 56 2.62 -16.91 2.32
CA LEU A 56 3.70 -16.05 2.77
C LEU A 56 4.02 -15.04 1.66
N TYR A 57 3.83 -13.76 1.94
CA TYR A 57 4.20 -12.65 1.08
C TYR A 57 5.58 -12.17 1.50
N VAL A 58 6.50 -12.03 0.54
CA VAL A 58 7.88 -11.59 0.77
C VAL A 58 8.16 -10.42 -0.16
N PRO A 59 8.79 -9.33 0.32
CA PRO A 59 9.14 -8.21 -0.54
C PRO A 59 10.14 -8.62 -1.62
N SER A 60 9.96 -8.11 -2.84
CA SER A 60 10.81 -8.44 -4.01
C SER A 60 12.25 -7.97 -3.86
N THR A 61 12.50 -7.00 -2.98
CA THR A 61 13.84 -6.52 -2.62
C THR A 61 14.69 -7.62 -1.97
N VAL A 62 14.07 -8.57 -1.25
CA VAL A 62 14.79 -9.71 -0.65
C VAL A 62 15.41 -10.60 -1.72
N ILE A 63 14.80 -10.68 -2.91
CA ILE A 63 15.29 -11.45 -4.07
C ILE A 63 16.37 -10.66 -4.83
N THR A 64 16.39 -9.33 -4.67
CA THR A 64 17.27 -8.46 -5.45
C THR A 64 18.55 -8.16 -4.66
N GLY A 65 19.59 -8.97 -4.84
CA GLY A 65 20.94 -8.68 -4.31
C GLY A 65 21.46 -9.57 -3.18
N THR A 66 20.89 -10.76 -2.97
CA THR A 66 21.36 -11.73 -1.94
C THR A 66 21.77 -13.08 -2.54
N ASP A 67 22.68 -13.78 -1.87
CA ASP A 67 23.21 -15.13 -2.20
C ASP A 67 22.17 -16.28 -2.08
N LEU A 68 20.86 -15.97 -2.13
CA LEU A 68 19.79 -16.96 -2.12
C LEU A 68 19.73 -17.78 -3.43
N GLY A 69 20.48 -17.36 -4.47
CA GLY A 69 20.45 -17.97 -5.80
C GLY A 69 19.09 -17.84 -6.49
N LEU A 70 18.26 -16.90 -6.03
CA LEU A 70 16.96 -16.56 -6.57
C LEU A 70 17.09 -15.28 -7.39
N PHE A 71 16.58 -15.32 -8.61
CA PHE A 71 16.64 -14.24 -9.57
C PHE A 71 15.23 -13.86 -9.99
N TYR A 72 15.05 -12.58 -10.30
CA TYR A 72 13.77 -12.02 -10.70
C TYR A 72 13.89 -11.33 -12.05
N SER A 73 12.90 -11.55 -12.91
CA SER A 73 12.75 -10.82 -14.18
C SER A 73 11.29 -10.46 -14.40
N ARG A 74 11.04 -9.21 -14.81
CA ARG A 74 9.69 -8.69 -15.08
C ARG A 74 9.64 -8.13 -16.49
N SER A 75 8.70 -8.62 -17.29
CA SER A 75 8.37 -8.02 -18.58
C SER A 75 7.09 -7.19 -18.44
N ARG A 76 7.20 -5.87 -18.61
CA ARG A 76 6.04 -4.96 -18.58
C ARG A 76 5.12 -5.18 -19.77
N ASP A 77 5.68 -5.38 -20.96
CA ASP A 77 4.91 -5.54 -22.20
C ASP A 77 4.06 -6.80 -22.20
N LYS A 78 4.57 -7.87 -21.56
CA LYS A 78 3.87 -9.16 -21.44
C LYS A 78 3.07 -9.30 -20.14
N SER A 79 3.13 -8.30 -19.25
CA SER A 79 2.58 -8.35 -17.89
C SER A 79 3.02 -9.59 -17.07
N THR A 80 4.18 -10.17 -17.40
CA THR A 80 4.67 -11.41 -16.78
C THR A 80 5.79 -11.13 -15.79
N ALA A 81 5.76 -11.80 -14.65
CA ALA A 81 6.85 -11.85 -13.69
C ALA A 81 7.37 -13.29 -13.56
N VAL A 82 8.69 -13.45 -13.59
CA VAL A 82 9.36 -14.75 -13.45
C VAL A 82 10.34 -14.69 -12.29
N VAL A 83 10.20 -15.64 -11.37
CA VAL A 83 11.15 -15.89 -10.28
C VAL A 83 11.83 -17.22 -10.57
N TYR A 84 13.15 -17.25 -10.59
CA TYR A 84 13.89 -18.45 -10.98
C TYR A 84 15.13 -18.69 -10.11
N ARG A 85 15.48 -19.97 -9.96
CA ARG A 85 16.73 -20.48 -9.38
C ARG A 85 17.30 -21.51 -10.36
N GLN A 86 18.57 -21.88 -10.23
CA GLN A 86 19.16 -22.94 -11.03
C GLN A 86 18.27 -24.20 -11.04
N GLY A 87 17.70 -24.52 -12.21
CA GLY A 87 16.85 -25.70 -12.42
C GLY A 87 15.38 -25.57 -12.02
N SER A 88 14.88 -24.39 -11.62
CA SER A 88 13.45 -24.20 -11.28
C SER A 88 12.99 -22.77 -11.55
N ALA A 89 11.80 -22.59 -12.11
CA ALA A 89 11.20 -21.29 -12.38
C ALA A 89 9.71 -21.28 -12.05
N LEU A 90 9.26 -20.17 -11.49
CA LEU A 90 7.85 -19.86 -11.23
C LEU A 90 7.48 -18.64 -12.07
N THR A 91 6.44 -18.81 -12.89
CA THR A 91 5.93 -17.78 -13.80
C THR A 91 4.56 -17.31 -13.31
N PHE A 92 4.41 -16.00 -13.22
CA PHE A 92 3.18 -15.32 -12.82
C PHE A 92 2.72 -14.44 -13.99
N ASN A 93 1.49 -14.67 -14.47
CA ASN A 93 0.84 -13.91 -15.55
C ASN A 93 -0.28 -13.05 -15.00
#